data_AF-A0A4Y2P156-F1
#
_entry.id   AF-A0A4Y2P156-F1
#
_cell.length_a   1.000
_cell.length_b   1.000
_cell.length_c   1.000
_cell.angle_alpha   90.00
_cell.angle_beta   90.00
_cell.angle_gamma   90.00
#
_symmetry.space_group_name_H-M   'P 1'
#
loop_
_entity.id
_entity.type
_entity.pdbx_description
1 polymer ?
#
loop_
_entity_poly.entity_id
_entity_poly.type
_entity_poly.pdbx_seq_one_letter_code
_entity_poly.pdbx_strand_id
1 'polypeptide(L)'
;MEHLDLDMRRYNAPTSRTEVAAIFVGDDGELPANRDICIYPIGEGCKNISPLNQCNDPMVYPLLFPRGEQGWSNEMEHVEERRSAKRNRVTQLQFYAYRLSVRSGFSLLHSSGKLFQQYVVDAYVKTDGSRLNYIRLNEKDLRVEFYRGLLDALTTRASNNNLRVGKLVILPSSFQGSPRSMQQNYQDAMAMVRKFGRPDLFVTFTCNPSWPEILNAMQGRERPENRPDIVVRVFKMKLSELLDDLIKRKVFGCVTSYIYVIEFQKRGLPHCHILLTLDSSSKIRTKDDIDKFVSAELPNINVNRRLFEIVTKCMVHGPCGIINPNAPCMKDGECSKQFPKAFREETEENVNGYPVYKRQCIESVRVGKHYIDNRWIVPYNPWLSKKYNAHINVEVCASVKSVKYLYKYVYKGHDAASITLKMMTLLIMMRF
;
A
#
# COMPACT_ATOMS: atom_id res chain seq x y z
N MET A 1 15.56 18.50 16.40
CA MET A 1 15.56 17.58 17.57
C MET A 1 14.93 16.29 17.10
N GLU A 2 15.73 15.23 17.02
CA GLU A 2 15.23 13.89 16.75
C GLU A 2 14.30 13.49 17.88
N HIS A 3 13.04 13.22 17.56
CA HIS A 3 12.08 12.68 18.51
C HIS A 3 12.47 11.22 18.77
N LEU A 4 13.08 10.96 19.93
CA LEU A 4 13.57 9.64 20.36
C LEU A 4 12.49 8.53 20.40
N ASP A 5 11.20 8.87 20.26
CA ASP A 5 10.07 7.94 20.34
C ASP A 5 9.35 7.67 18.99
N LEU A 6 9.78 8.26 17.87
CA LEU A 6 9.09 8.09 16.57
C LEU A 6 9.72 6.97 15.72
N ASP A 7 8.87 6.09 15.18
CA ASP A 7 9.33 5.09 14.18
C ASP A 7 9.70 5.79 12.87
N MET A 8 11.00 6.03 12.69
CA MET A 8 11.61 6.62 11.49
C MET A 8 11.35 5.85 10.19
N ARG A 9 10.78 4.62 10.26
CA ARG A 9 10.34 3.88 9.06
C ARG A 9 8.98 4.34 8.55
N ARG A 10 8.23 5.05 9.39
CA ARG A 10 6.90 5.58 9.09
C ARG A 10 6.89 7.11 9.10
N TYR A 11 7.45 7.71 10.15
CA TYR A 11 7.55 9.15 10.32
C TYR A 11 8.85 9.66 9.70
N ASN A 12 8.79 10.02 8.42
CA ASN A 12 9.95 10.53 7.71
C ASN A 12 10.06 12.04 7.92
N ALA A 13 11.28 12.55 8.01
CA ALA A 13 11.51 13.99 7.92
C ALA A 13 11.06 14.48 6.53
N PRO A 14 10.43 15.66 6.44
CA PRO A 14 10.00 16.18 5.15
C PRO A 14 11.18 16.29 4.18
N THR A 15 11.07 15.67 3.02
CA THR A 15 12.09 15.81 1.97
C THR A 15 11.79 17.08 1.18
N SER A 16 12.65 18.08 1.31
CA SER A 16 12.44 19.40 0.73
C SER A 16 12.41 19.33 -0.80
N ARG A 17 11.21 19.58 -1.38
CA ARG A 17 10.92 20.30 -2.64
C ARG A 17 9.48 20.11 -3.16
N THR A 18 8.71 19.14 -2.65
CA THR A 18 7.34 18.87 -3.17
C THR A 18 6.30 18.50 -2.11
N GLU A 19 6.66 18.54 -0.83
CA GLU A 19 5.75 18.21 0.25
C GLU A 19 4.98 19.46 0.69
N VAL A 20 3.66 19.43 0.53
CA VAL A 20 2.76 20.51 0.95
C VAL A 20 2.10 20.09 2.26
N ALA A 21 2.34 20.85 3.33
CA ALA A 21 1.61 20.71 4.59
C ALA A 21 0.55 21.82 4.67
N ALA A 22 -0.71 21.43 4.85
CA ALA A 22 -1.77 22.37 5.18
C ALA A 22 -1.92 22.43 6.71
N ILE A 23 -1.73 23.61 7.29
CA ILE A 23 -1.92 23.86 8.72
C ILE A 23 -3.25 24.60 8.86
N PHE A 24 -4.13 24.05 9.68
CA PHE A 24 -5.39 24.70 10.05
C PHE A 24 -5.25 25.25 11.47
N VAL A 25 -5.69 26.49 11.68
CA VAL A 25 -5.76 27.11 13.00
C VAL A 25 -7.24 27.28 13.31
N GLY A 26 -7.76 26.43 14.20
CA GLY A 26 -9.08 26.62 14.82
C GLY A 26 -8.96 27.46 16.10
N ASP A 27 -10.05 28.11 16.51
CA ASP A 27 -10.10 29.01 17.67
C ASP A 27 -9.73 28.33 19.01
N ASP A 28 -9.83 27.00 19.07
CA ASP A 28 -9.53 26.14 20.22
C ASP A 28 -8.39 25.13 19.95
N GLY A 29 -7.72 25.24 18.80
CA GLY A 29 -6.76 24.24 18.33
C GLY A 29 -7.42 22.94 17.84
N GLU A 30 -8.75 22.86 17.73
CA GLU A 30 -9.39 21.76 17.02
C GLU A 30 -9.16 21.90 15.51
N LEU A 31 -8.86 20.77 14.87
CA LEU A 31 -8.93 20.66 13.42
C LEU A 31 -10.35 21.07 12.97
N PRO A 32 -10.51 21.81 11.85
CA PRO A 32 -11.82 22.09 11.31
C PRO A 32 -12.61 20.78 11.25
N ALA A 33 -13.78 20.76 11.90
CA ALA A 33 -14.56 19.54 12.06
C ALA A 33 -14.97 18.93 10.71
N ASN A 34 -14.90 19.72 9.64
CA ASN A 34 -15.32 19.41 8.29
C ASN A 34 -14.37 20.05 7.26
N ARG A 35 -14.32 19.47 6.05
CA ARG A 35 -13.86 20.22 4.87
C ARG A 35 -14.87 21.34 4.62
N ASP A 36 -14.51 22.58 4.90
CA ASP A 36 -15.36 23.71 4.57
C ASP A 36 -15.40 23.89 3.06
N ILE A 37 -16.58 23.69 2.49
CA ILE A 37 -16.87 24.11 1.13
C ILE A 37 -17.67 25.39 1.26
N CYS A 38 -17.02 26.54 1.07
CA CYS A 38 -17.71 27.81 0.91
C CYS A 38 -18.16 27.94 -0.55
N ILE A 39 -19.44 28.23 -0.73
CA ILE A 39 -20.02 28.64 -2.00
C ILE A 39 -20.25 30.14 -1.96
N TYR A 40 -20.07 30.80 -3.11
CA TYR A 40 -20.33 32.23 -3.28
C TYR A 40 -21.50 32.39 -4.27
N PRO A 41 -22.75 32.40 -3.79
CA PRO A 41 -23.90 32.63 -4.66
C PRO A 41 -23.86 34.05 -5.20
N ILE A 42 -24.31 34.24 -6.45
CA ILE A 42 -24.38 35.56 -7.06
C ILE A 42 -25.42 36.39 -6.30
N GLY A 43 -25.00 37.55 -5.75
CA GLY A 43 -25.88 38.47 -5.03
C GLY A 43 -26.12 38.13 -3.57
N GLU A 44 -25.45 37.11 -3.02
CA GLU A 44 -25.54 36.74 -1.60
C GLU A 44 -24.13 36.65 -0.96
N GLY A 45 -24.08 36.60 0.38
CA GLY A 45 -22.84 36.31 1.10
C GLY A 45 -22.38 34.87 0.91
N CYS A 46 -21.10 34.58 1.23
CA CYS A 46 -20.60 33.21 1.27
C CYS A 46 -21.48 32.34 2.17
N LYS A 47 -21.79 31.13 1.70
CA LYS A 47 -22.48 30.09 2.47
C LYS A 47 -21.56 28.89 2.59
N ASN A 48 -21.47 28.31 3.78
CA ASN A 48 -20.76 27.04 3.97
C ASN A 48 -21.72 25.87 3.76
N ILE A 49 -21.27 24.85 3.02
CA ILE A 49 -22.00 23.59 2.87
C ILE A 49 -21.28 22.47 3.62
N SER A 50 -22.06 21.64 4.30
CA SER A 50 -21.54 20.45 4.97
C SER A 50 -20.96 19.46 3.95
N PRO A 51 -19.88 18.74 4.28
CA PRO A 51 -19.41 17.62 3.47
C PRO A 51 -20.45 16.52 3.26
N LEU A 52 -21.47 16.45 4.12
CA LEU A 52 -22.57 15.49 4.06
C LEU A 52 -23.75 15.98 3.21
N ASN A 53 -23.66 17.20 2.67
CA ASN A 53 -24.68 17.78 1.82
C ASN A 53 -24.66 17.12 0.43
N GLN A 54 -25.83 16.78 -0.10
CA GLN A 54 -25.99 16.21 -1.44
C GLN A 54 -25.41 17.09 -2.57
N CYS A 55 -25.29 18.40 -2.36
CA CYS A 55 -24.70 19.32 -3.34
C CYS A 55 -23.17 19.35 -3.31
N ASN A 56 -22.51 18.70 -2.34
CA ASN A 56 -21.05 18.71 -2.21
C ASN A 56 -20.36 18.16 -3.47
N ASP A 57 -20.57 16.88 -3.81
CA ASP A 57 -19.90 16.26 -4.96
C ASP A 57 -20.17 17.01 -6.27
N PRO A 58 -21.41 17.43 -6.59
CA PRO A 58 -21.69 18.19 -7.80
C PRO A 58 -21.02 19.56 -7.85
N MET A 59 -20.89 20.26 -6.72
CA MET A 59 -20.24 21.56 -6.66
C MET A 59 -18.71 21.47 -6.73
N VAL A 60 -18.12 20.39 -6.20
CA VAL A 60 -16.67 20.16 -6.28
C VAL A 60 -16.27 19.58 -7.64
N TYR A 61 -17.14 18.77 -8.26
CA TYR A 61 -16.88 18.10 -9.52
C TYR A 61 -17.97 18.38 -10.57
N PRO A 62 -18.22 19.64 -10.95
CA PRO A 62 -19.32 19.98 -11.87
C PRO A 62 -19.23 19.24 -13.21
N LEU A 63 -18.01 18.98 -13.70
CA LEU A 63 -17.78 18.19 -14.92
C LEU A 63 -18.19 16.71 -14.79
N LEU A 64 -18.27 16.15 -13.59
CA LEU A 64 -18.72 14.78 -13.32
C LEU A 64 -20.23 14.70 -13.02
N PHE A 65 -20.90 15.85 -12.92
CA PHE A 65 -22.33 16.00 -12.62
C PHE A 65 -22.97 17.03 -13.57
N PRO A 66 -22.89 16.84 -14.90
CA PRO A 66 -23.26 17.85 -15.88
C PRO A 66 -24.77 18.19 -15.88
N ARG A 67 -25.60 17.32 -15.31
CA ARG A 67 -27.05 17.54 -15.17
C ARG A 67 -27.45 18.05 -13.79
N GLY A 68 -26.49 18.38 -12.93
CA GLY A 68 -26.75 18.80 -11.55
C GLY A 68 -27.36 17.69 -10.69
N GLU A 69 -27.04 16.42 -10.99
CA GLU A 69 -27.52 15.30 -10.18
C GLU A 69 -27.00 15.42 -8.74
N GLN A 70 -27.77 14.93 -7.78
CA GLN A 70 -27.37 14.95 -6.37
C GLN A 70 -26.25 13.94 -6.08
N GLY A 71 -25.29 14.36 -5.26
CA GLY A 71 -24.32 13.50 -4.60
C GLY A 71 -24.92 12.73 -3.42
N TRP A 72 -24.06 12.08 -2.64
CA TRP A 72 -24.49 11.36 -1.44
C TRP A 72 -24.94 12.31 -0.33
N SER A 73 -25.96 11.91 0.43
CA SER A 73 -26.35 12.53 1.69
C SER A 73 -26.73 11.49 2.74
N ASN A 74 -26.71 11.90 4.01
CA ASN A 74 -27.16 11.06 5.13
C ASN A 74 -28.65 10.72 5.08
N GLU A 75 -29.46 11.47 4.33
CA GLU A 75 -30.90 11.22 4.14
C GLU A 75 -31.20 10.27 2.99
N MET A 76 -30.19 9.82 2.24
CA MET A 76 -30.39 8.89 1.12
C MET A 76 -30.83 7.51 1.62
N GLU A 77 -32.04 7.10 1.25
CA GLU A 77 -32.61 5.81 1.62
C GLU A 77 -32.36 4.71 0.58
N HIS A 78 -32.32 3.47 1.03
CA HIS A 78 -32.40 2.31 0.16
C HIS A 78 -33.79 2.20 -0.48
N VAL A 79 -33.87 1.57 -1.65
CA VAL A 79 -35.16 1.07 -2.19
C VAL A 79 -35.77 0.06 -1.22
N GLU A 80 -37.09 0.00 -1.14
CA GLU A 80 -37.83 -0.76 -0.12
C GLU A 80 -37.34 -2.21 0.01
N GLU A 81 -37.06 -2.88 -1.12
CA GLU A 81 -36.63 -4.28 -1.17
C GLU A 81 -35.23 -4.51 -0.58
N ARG A 82 -34.43 -3.44 -0.44
CA ARG A 82 -33.08 -3.49 0.15
C ARG A 82 -33.02 -2.90 1.55
N ARG A 83 -34.15 -2.42 2.08
CA ARG A 83 -34.23 -1.95 3.48
C ARG A 83 -34.22 -3.18 4.40
N SER A 84 -33.50 -3.04 5.50
CA SER A 84 -33.61 -3.96 6.64
C SER A 84 -34.04 -3.18 7.87
N ALA A 85 -34.60 -3.86 8.87
CA ALA A 85 -34.97 -3.25 10.15
C ALA A 85 -33.80 -2.49 10.82
N LYS A 86 -32.54 -2.86 10.50
CA LYS A 86 -31.32 -2.24 11.04
C LYS A 86 -30.64 -1.26 10.10
N ARG A 87 -30.98 -1.24 8.80
CA ARG A 87 -30.33 -0.40 7.79
C ARG A 87 -31.32 -0.03 6.68
N ASN A 88 -31.80 1.20 6.76
CA ASN A 88 -32.68 1.83 5.77
C ASN A 88 -31.96 2.87 4.90
N ARG A 89 -30.81 3.40 5.35
CA ARG A 89 -30.04 4.44 4.64
C ARG A 89 -28.85 3.87 3.86
N VAL A 90 -28.57 4.47 2.71
CA VAL A 90 -27.40 4.19 1.87
C VAL A 90 -26.17 4.78 2.55
N THR A 91 -25.19 3.93 2.87
CA THR A 91 -23.90 4.40 3.38
C THR A 91 -23.09 5.08 2.29
N GLN A 92 -22.22 6.02 2.69
CA GLN A 92 -21.34 6.73 1.76
C GLN A 92 -20.47 5.76 0.92
N LEU A 93 -20.01 4.66 1.54
CA LEU A 93 -19.27 3.60 0.84
C LEU A 93 -20.13 2.89 -0.22
N GLN A 94 -21.39 2.59 0.07
CA GLN A 94 -22.30 1.97 -0.91
C GLN A 94 -22.56 2.92 -2.10
N PHE A 95 -22.75 4.21 -1.83
CA PHE A 95 -22.95 5.20 -2.90
C PHE A 95 -21.73 5.29 -3.81
N TYR A 96 -20.53 5.44 -3.25
CA TYR A 96 -19.32 5.51 -4.08
C TYR A 96 -19.03 4.19 -4.79
N ALA A 97 -19.25 3.04 -4.15
CA ALA A 97 -19.16 1.74 -4.82
C ALA A 97 -20.13 1.64 -6.01
N TYR A 98 -21.35 2.16 -5.86
CA TYR A 98 -22.32 2.24 -6.94
C TYR A 98 -21.86 3.18 -8.07
N ARG A 99 -21.35 4.37 -7.75
CA ARG A 99 -20.83 5.32 -8.77
C ARG A 99 -19.63 4.74 -9.52
N LEU A 100 -18.71 4.08 -8.81
CA LEU A 100 -17.50 3.46 -9.37
C LEU A 100 -17.78 2.14 -10.12
N SER A 101 -18.99 1.59 -10.04
CA SER A 101 -19.35 0.39 -10.77
C SER A 101 -19.35 0.64 -12.29
N VAL A 102 -18.69 -0.24 -13.03
CA VAL A 102 -18.62 -0.19 -14.50
C VAL A 102 -19.93 -0.75 -15.05
N ARG A 103 -20.55 -0.01 -15.97
CA ARG A 103 -21.82 -0.37 -16.63
C ARG A 103 -21.62 -0.37 -18.15
N SER A 104 -22.56 -0.96 -18.88
CA SER A 104 -22.60 -0.86 -20.34
C SER A 104 -22.85 0.58 -20.77
N GLY A 105 -22.10 1.05 -21.77
CA GLY A 105 -22.22 2.40 -22.32
C GLY A 105 -21.12 3.35 -21.83
N PHE A 106 -21.20 4.60 -22.30
CA PHE A 106 -20.23 5.64 -21.95
C PHE A 106 -20.38 6.07 -20.49
N SER A 107 -19.27 6.12 -19.75
CA SER A 107 -19.21 6.63 -18.40
C SER A 107 -18.31 7.86 -18.34
N LEU A 108 -18.92 9.04 -18.19
CA LEU A 108 -18.21 10.30 -18.01
C LEU A 108 -17.23 10.22 -16.84
N LEU A 109 -17.64 9.58 -15.74
CA LEU A 109 -16.81 9.39 -14.56
C LEU A 109 -15.53 8.63 -14.89
N HIS A 110 -15.63 7.47 -15.54
CA HIS A 110 -14.46 6.62 -15.82
C HIS A 110 -13.56 7.19 -16.92
N SER A 111 -14.14 7.93 -17.88
CA SER A 111 -13.38 8.56 -18.97
C SER A 111 -12.69 9.88 -18.59
N SER A 112 -12.81 10.34 -17.33
CA SER A 112 -12.29 11.64 -16.88
C SER A 112 -10.83 11.64 -16.39
N GLY A 113 -10.09 10.53 -16.55
CA GLY A 113 -8.64 10.48 -16.34
C GLY A 113 -8.18 10.92 -14.93
N LYS A 114 -7.36 11.96 -14.84
CA LYS A 114 -6.87 12.47 -13.54
C LYS A 114 -8.01 12.96 -12.63
N LEU A 115 -9.08 13.52 -13.20
CA LEU A 115 -10.25 13.95 -12.42
C LEU A 115 -10.96 12.75 -11.79
N PHE A 116 -10.99 11.61 -12.48
CA PHE A 116 -11.48 10.35 -11.91
C PHE A 116 -10.62 9.88 -10.73
N GLN A 117 -9.29 9.91 -10.88
CA GLN A 117 -8.37 9.55 -9.79
C GLN A 117 -8.59 10.45 -8.57
N GLN A 118 -8.71 11.77 -8.77
CA GLN A 118 -9.00 12.72 -7.69
C GLN A 118 -10.35 12.42 -7.03
N TYR A 119 -11.39 12.15 -7.80
CA TYR A 119 -12.70 11.79 -7.28
C TYR A 119 -12.65 10.51 -6.42
N VAL A 120 -11.91 9.48 -6.84
CA VAL A 120 -11.74 8.23 -6.07
C VAL A 120 -11.01 8.50 -4.74
N VAL A 121 -9.94 9.30 -4.76
CA VAL A 121 -9.20 9.65 -3.54
C VAL A 121 -10.09 10.47 -2.60
N ASP A 122 -10.84 11.43 -3.12
CA ASP A 122 -11.75 12.25 -2.34
C ASP A 122 -12.89 11.43 -1.73
N ALA A 123 -13.49 10.51 -2.50
CA ALA A 123 -14.48 9.56 -2.02
C ALA A 123 -13.95 8.70 -0.87
N TYR A 124 -12.70 8.21 -0.98
CA TYR A 124 -12.04 7.48 0.10
C TYR A 124 -11.86 8.35 1.35
N VAL A 125 -11.30 9.56 1.21
CA VAL A 125 -11.07 10.49 2.32
C VAL A 125 -12.38 10.89 3.00
N LYS A 126 -13.45 11.15 2.24
CA LYS A 126 -14.79 11.45 2.78
C LYS A 126 -15.35 10.28 3.59
N THR A 127 -15.23 9.06 3.06
CA THR A 127 -15.69 7.84 3.75
C THR A 127 -14.90 7.59 5.03
N ASP A 128 -13.58 7.74 4.98
CA ASP A 128 -12.69 7.52 6.12
C ASP A 128 -12.85 8.61 7.19
N GLY A 129 -12.96 9.88 6.76
CA GLY A 129 -13.27 11.01 7.63
C GLY A 129 -14.60 10.86 8.35
N SER A 130 -15.65 10.38 7.68
CA SER A 130 -16.94 10.09 8.32
C SER A 130 -16.81 9.02 9.41
N ARG A 131 -16.00 7.98 9.20
CA ARG A 131 -15.72 6.95 10.21
C ARG A 131 -14.93 7.49 11.40
N LEU A 132 -13.91 8.31 11.14
CA LEU A 132 -13.14 8.98 12.18
C LEU A 132 -14.01 9.92 13.02
N ASN A 133 -14.89 10.68 12.37
CA ASN A 133 -15.82 11.57 13.07
C ASN A 133 -16.80 10.77 13.94
N TYR A 134 -17.30 9.63 13.45
CA TYR A 134 -18.10 8.73 14.28
C TYR A 134 -17.34 8.26 15.52
N ILE A 135 -16.09 7.81 15.37
CA ILE A 135 -15.26 7.38 16.51
C ILE A 135 -15.10 8.53 17.52
N ARG A 136 -14.71 9.72 17.04
CA ARG A 136 -14.53 10.94 17.85
C ARG A 136 -15.78 11.33 18.65
N LEU A 137 -16.96 11.20 18.04
CA LEU A 137 -18.23 11.58 18.67
C LEU A 137 -18.78 10.52 19.63
N ASN A 138 -18.36 9.26 19.49
CA ASN A 138 -18.90 8.11 20.24
C ASN A 138 -17.87 7.45 21.17
N GLU A 139 -16.79 8.16 21.55
CA GLU A 139 -15.71 7.63 22.42
C GLU A 139 -16.22 7.05 23.75
N LYS A 140 -17.30 7.62 24.32
CA LYS A 140 -17.92 7.13 25.57
C LYS A 140 -18.50 5.73 25.40
N ASP A 141 -19.27 5.53 24.33
CA ASP A 141 -19.88 4.24 24.02
C ASP A 141 -18.85 3.19 23.58
N LEU A 142 -17.72 3.65 23.04
CA LEU A 142 -16.55 2.82 22.73
C LEU A 142 -15.70 2.46 23.97
N ARG A 143 -16.14 2.84 25.18
CA ARG A 143 -15.50 2.53 26.47
C ARG A 143 -14.05 2.99 26.55
N VAL A 144 -13.72 4.13 25.94
CA VAL A 144 -12.36 4.70 25.97
C VAL A 144 -11.98 5.20 27.38
N GLU A 145 -12.96 5.40 28.24
CA GLU A 145 -12.81 5.77 29.65
C GLU A 145 -12.00 4.76 30.50
N PHE A 146 -11.82 3.51 30.05
CA PHE A 146 -10.98 2.52 30.73
C PHE A 146 -9.47 2.77 30.57
N TYR A 147 -9.05 3.78 29.78
CA TYR A 147 -7.64 4.10 29.54
C TYR A 147 -7.09 5.24 30.41
N ARG A 148 -7.66 5.44 31.62
CA ARG A 148 -7.23 6.49 32.58
C ARG A 148 -5.71 6.52 32.80
N GLY A 149 -5.06 5.37 32.97
CA GLY A 149 -3.60 5.32 33.19
C GLY A 149 -2.74 5.87 32.04
N LEU A 150 -3.23 5.78 30.79
CA LEU A 150 -2.53 6.37 29.64
C LEU A 150 -2.73 7.90 29.59
N LEU A 151 -3.94 8.35 29.90
CA LEU A 151 -4.27 9.78 30.05
C LEU A 151 -3.44 10.44 31.14
N ASP A 152 -3.30 9.79 32.30
CA ASP A 152 -2.50 10.27 33.41
C ASP A 152 -1.02 10.39 33.00
N ALA A 153 -0.44 9.36 32.38
CA ALA A 153 0.94 9.38 31.91
C ALA A 153 1.21 10.49 30.86
N LEU A 154 0.29 10.69 29.91
CA LEU A 154 0.40 11.76 28.92
C LEU A 154 0.25 13.15 29.55
N THR A 155 -0.64 13.28 30.54
CA THR A 155 -0.84 14.54 31.27
C THR A 155 0.39 14.90 32.07
N THR A 156 0.98 13.95 32.82
CA THR A 156 2.25 14.16 33.53
C THR A 156 3.37 14.55 32.57
N ARG A 157 3.51 13.87 31.42
CA ARG A 157 4.53 14.20 30.42
C ARG A 157 4.33 15.59 29.82
N ALA A 158 3.10 15.99 29.56
CA ALA A 158 2.79 17.30 29.00
C ALA A 158 3.03 18.42 30.02
N SER A 159 2.61 18.23 31.28
CA SER A 159 2.92 19.14 32.39
C SER A 159 4.41 19.33 32.58
N ASN A 160 5.21 18.24 32.53
CA ASN A 160 6.67 18.32 32.64
C ASN A 160 7.34 19.10 31.49
N ASN A 161 6.66 19.27 30.35
CA ASN A 161 7.18 19.98 29.18
C ASN A 161 6.45 21.30 28.89
N ASN A 162 5.63 21.80 29.83
CA ASN A 162 4.77 22.99 29.63
C ASN A 162 3.87 22.92 28.38
N LEU A 163 3.39 21.72 28.04
CA LEU A 163 2.48 21.49 26.92
C LEU A 163 1.05 21.32 27.41
N ARG A 164 0.08 21.85 26.66
CA ARG A 164 -1.35 21.60 26.88
C ARG A 164 -1.74 20.31 26.18
N VAL A 165 -2.29 19.34 26.93
CA VAL A 165 -2.83 18.11 26.33
C VAL A 165 -4.13 18.46 25.60
N GLY A 166 -4.18 18.17 24.30
CA GLY A 166 -5.42 18.27 23.51
C GLY A 166 -6.40 17.14 23.83
N LYS A 167 -7.48 17.03 23.05
CA LYS A 167 -8.46 15.93 23.21
C LYS A 167 -7.84 14.61 22.74
N LEU A 168 -7.78 13.62 23.64
CA LEU A 168 -7.34 12.28 23.28
C LEU A 168 -8.46 11.52 22.56
N VAL A 169 -8.21 11.12 21.31
CA VAL A 169 -9.10 10.24 20.53
C VAL A 169 -8.36 8.93 20.31
N ILE A 170 -8.89 7.83 20.84
CA ILE A 170 -8.21 6.52 20.75
C ILE A 170 -8.88 5.70 19.66
N LEU A 171 -8.19 5.56 18.52
CA LEU A 171 -8.68 4.72 17.44
C LEU A 171 -8.69 3.22 17.84
N PRO A 172 -9.82 2.51 17.67
CA PRO A 172 -9.93 1.09 17.97
C PRO A 172 -9.13 0.24 16.97
N SER A 173 -8.85 -1.02 17.33
CA SER A 173 -8.15 -1.96 16.44
C SER A 173 -8.95 -2.34 15.18
N SER A 174 -10.27 -2.17 15.22
CA SER A 174 -11.16 -2.31 14.07
C SER A 174 -10.99 -1.20 13.02
N PHE A 175 -10.37 -0.07 13.37
CA PHE A 175 -10.02 0.97 12.41
C PHE A 175 -8.69 0.64 11.74
N GLN A 176 -8.74 0.27 10.46
CA GLN A 176 -7.57 -0.13 9.69
C GLN A 176 -6.52 0.98 9.64
N GLY A 177 -5.26 0.63 9.91
CA GLY A 177 -4.14 1.60 9.93
C GLY A 177 -3.98 2.39 11.24
N SER A 178 -4.88 2.19 12.22
CA SER A 178 -4.67 2.71 13.57
C SER A 178 -3.47 2.03 14.26
N PRO A 179 -2.83 2.69 15.25
CA PRO A 179 -1.79 2.07 16.09
C PRO A 179 -2.21 0.71 16.66
N ARG A 180 -3.45 0.60 17.15
CA ARG A 180 -3.99 -0.65 17.72
C ARG A 180 -4.23 -1.72 16.67
N SER A 181 -4.70 -1.35 15.48
CA SER A 181 -4.86 -2.29 14.37
C SER A 181 -3.52 -2.90 13.96
N MET A 182 -2.48 -2.06 13.83
CA MET A 182 -1.13 -2.54 13.52
C MET A 182 -0.54 -3.39 14.64
N GLN A 183 -0.75 -3.00 15.90
CA GLN A 183 -0.30 -3.78 17.06
C GLN A 183 -1.00 -5.15 17.13
N GLN A 184 -2.30 -5.21 16.86
CA GLN A 184 -3.05 -6.46 16.79
C GLN A 184 -2.53 -7.36 15.66
N ASN A 185 -2.39 -6.81 14.44
CA ASN A 185 -1.82 -7.56 13.31
C ASN A 185 -0.41 -8.11 13.62
N TYR A 186 0.39 -7.33 14.36
CA TYR A 186 1.70 -7.76 14.83
C TYR A 186 1.60 -8.91 15.83
N GLN A 187 0.72 -8.81 16.84
CA GLN A 187 0.51 -9.87 17.83
C GLN A 187 0.00 -11.16 17.17
N ASP A 188 -0.92 -11.05 16.21
CA ASP A 188 -1.43 -12.18 15.43
C ASP A 188 -0.29 -12.83 14.63
N ALA A 189 0.53 -12.03 13.95
CA ALA A 189 1.71 -12.53 13.24
C ALA A 189 2.71 -13.23 14.18
N MET A 190 2.92 -12.70 15.39
CA MET A 190 3.78 -13.32 16.40
C MET A 190 3.21 -14.64 16.91
N ALA A 191 1.90 -14.70 17.14
CA ALA A 191 1.22 -15.92 17.55
C ALA A 191 1.36 -17.00 16.47
N MET A 192 1.25 -16.62 15.19
CA MET A 192 1.46 -17.52 14.05
C MET A 192 2.88 -18.06 14.01
N VAL A 193 3.90 -17.20 14.13
CA VAL A 193 5.32 -17.63 14.17
C VAL A 193 5.60 -18.51 15.39
N ARG A 194 5.03 -18.19 16.56
CA ARG A 194 5.17 -19.00 17.77
C ARG A 194 4.55 -20.39 17.62
N LYS A 195 3.39 -20.49 16.96
CA LYS A 195 2.64 -21.74 16.80
C LYS A 195 3.19 -22.63 15.68
N PHE A 196 3.52 -22.05 14.53
CA PHE A 196 3.88 -22.79 13.32
C PHE A 196 5.38 -22.74 13.00
N GLY A 197 6.14 -21.94 13.74
CA GLY A 197 7.56 -21.71 13.49
C GLY A 197 7.79 -20.54 12.52
N ARG A 198 9.07 -20.29 12.25
CA ARG A 198 9.49 -19.24 11.32
C ARG A 198 9.00 -19.52 9.88
N PRO A 199 8.71 -18.49 9.08
CA PRO A 199 8.46 -18.66 7.65
C PRO A 199 9.68 -19.25 6.93
N ASP A 200 9.42 -20.04 5.89
CA ASP A 200 10.43 -20.67 5.03
C ASP A 200 10.60 -19.93 3.70
N LEU A 201 9.55 -19.25 3.23
CA LEU A 201 9.57 -18.51 1.96
C LEU A 201 9.04 -17.09 2.13
N PHE A 202 9.67 -16.16 1.42
CA PHE A 202 9.20 -14.80 1.23
C PHE A 202 8.95 -14.54 -0.25
N VAL A 203 7.69 -14.37 -0.60
CA VAL A 203 7.24 -14.14 -1.98
C VAL A 203 6.78 -12.69 -2.10
N THR A 204 7.25 -11.99 -3.12
CA THR A 204 6.69 -10.69 -3.48
C THR A 204 6.02 -10.76 -4.85
N PHE A 205 4.86 -10.10 -4.98
CA PHE A 205 4.08 -10.08 -6.21
C PHE A 205 3.72 -8.65 -6.59
N THR A 206 4.26 -8.17 -7.70
CA THR A 206 3.98 -6.83 -8.22
C THR A 206 2.97 -6.90 -9.36
N CYS A 207 1.95 -6.04 -9.33
CA CYS A 207 1.00 -5.90 -10.42
C CYS A 207 1.72 -5.58 -11.74
N ASN A 208 1.36 -6.27 -12.82
CA ASN A 208 1.81 -5.92 -14.16
C ASN A 208 0.69 -5.15 -14.90
N PRO A 209 0.86 -3.85 -15.19
CA PRO A 209 -0.17 -3.07 -15.88
C PRO A 209 -0.38 -3.51 -17.34
N SER A 210 0.54 -4.31 -17.89
CA SER A 210 0.42 -4.89 -19.24
C SER A 210 -0.33 -6.23 -19.27
N TRP A 211 -1.01 -6.63 -18.19
CA TRP A 211 -1.83 -7.84 -18.23
C TRP A 211 -2.96 -7.71 -19.26
N PRO A 212 -3.23 -8.74 -20.08
CA PRO A 212 -4.31 -8.72 -21.05
C PRO A 212 -5.67 -8.40 -20.41
N GLU A 213 -5.94 -8.86 -19.19
CA GLU A 213 -7.18 -8.58 -18.48
C GLU A 213 -7.35 -7.09 -18.15
N ILE A 214 -6.25 -6.35 -17.96
CA ILE A 214 -6.29 -4.90 -17.78
C ILE A 214 -6.47 -4.24 -19.15
N LEU A 215 -5.63 -4.58 -20.12
CA LEU A 215 -5.61 -3.92 -21.43
C LEU A 215 -6.91 -4.14 -22.21
N ASN A 216 -7.48 -5.34 -22.17
CA ASN A 216 -8.75 -5.66 -22.83
C ASN A 216 -9.95 -5.00 -22.16
N ALA A 217 -9.83 -4.58 -20.90
CA ALA A 217 -10.88 -3.86 -20.18
C ALA A 217 -10.82 -2.34 -20.41
N MET A 218 -9.76 -1.83 -21.04
CA MET A 218 -9.66 -0.41 -21.42
C MET A 218 -10.55 -0.12 -22.63
N GLN A 219 -11.17 1.05 -22.66
CA GLN A 219 -11.96 1.51 -23.80
C GLN A 219 -11.27 2.66 -24.54
N GLY A 220 -11.30 2.63 -25.87
CA GLY A 220 -10.77 3.71 -26.72
C GLY A 220 -9.29 4.01 -26.45
N ARG A 221 -9.00 5.20 -25.91
CA ARG A 221 -7.63 5.68 -25.62
C ARG A 221 -7.28 5.67 -24.12
N GLU A 222 -8.06 4.96 -23.31
CA GLU A 222 -7.78 4.83 -21.87
C GLU A 222 -6.40 4.17 -21.62
N ARG A 223 -5.77 4.60 -20.53
CA ARG A 223 -4.50 4.03 -20.06
C ARG A 223 -4.72 3.37 -18.70
N PRO A 224 -4.03 2.25 -18.39
CA PRO A 224 -4.15 1.59 -17.09
C PRO A 224 -3.95 2.52 -15.89
N GLU A 225 -3.03 3.48 -16.00
CA GLU A 225 -2.76 4.50 -14.99
C GLU A 225 -3.99 5.33 -14.63
N ASN A 226 -4.89 5.56 -15.59
CA ASN A 226 -6.13 6.33 -15.41
C ASN A 226 -7.30 5.48 -14.91
N ARG A 227 -7.15 4.15 -14.82
CA ARG A 227 -8.20 3.21 -14.41
C ARG A 227 -7.76 2.37 -13.22
N PRO A 228 -7.47 3.00 -12.05
CA PRO A 228 -7.06 2.29 -10.85
C PRO A 228 -8.10 1.26 -10.41
N ASP A 229 -9.39 1.51 -10.66
CA ASP A 229 -10.50 0.60 -10.37
C ASP A 229 -10.38 -0.75 -11.10
N ILE A 230 -9.88 -0.76 -12.34
CA ILE A 230 -9.62 -2.00 -13.10
C ILE A 230 -8.33 -2.65 -12.61
N VAL A 231 -7.25 -1.88 -12.48
CA VAL A 231 -5.93 -2.38 -12.07
C VAL A 231 -6.01 -3.13 -10.74
N VAL A 232 -6.68 -2.55 -9.74
CA VAL A 232 -6.81 -3.18 -8.41
C VAL A 232 -7.70 -4.43 -8.44
N ARG A 233 -8.75 -4.44 -9.27
CA ARG A 233 -9.62 -5.62 -9.42
C ARG A 233 -8.89 -6.78 -10.06
N VAL A 234 -8.17 -6.53 -11.15
CA VAL A 234 -7.37 -7.57 -11.82
C VAL A 234 -6.26 -8.07 -10.89
N PHE A 235 -5.56 -7.17 -10.20
CA PHE A 235 -4.56 -7.56 -9.20
C PHE A 235 -5.16 -8.44 -8.11
N LYS A 236 -6.34 -8.10 -7.57
CA LYS A 236 -7.02 -8.91 -6.55
C LYS A 236 -7.38 -10.30 -7.06
N MET A 237 -7.85 -10.41 -8.30
CA MET A 237 -8.14 -11.70 -8.93
C MET A 237 -6.85 -12.54 -9.08
N LYS A 238 -5.78 -11.94 -9.60
CA LYS A 238 -4.48 -12.61 -9.77
C LYS A 238 -3.86 -13.02 -8.44
N LEU A 239 -3.94 -12.17 -7.42
CA LEU A 239 -3.46 -12.48 -6.06
C LEU A 239 -4.26 -13.63 -5.45
N SER A 240 -5.57 -13.70 -5.68
CA SER A 240 -6.40 -14.80 -5.17
C SER A 240 -6.01 -16.13 -5.83
N GLU A 241 -5.79 -16.13 -7.15
CA GLU A 241 -5.31 -17.31 -7.88
C GLU A 241 -3.87 -17.70 -7.48
N LEU A 242 -3.01 -16.72 -7.17
CA LEU A 242 -1.67 -16.96 -6.62
C LEU A 242 -1.74 -17.63 -5.25
N LEU A 243 -2.61 -17.16 -4.36
CA LEU A 243 -2.81 -17.80 -3.06
C LEU A 243 -3.32 -19.24 -3.22
N ASP A 244 -4.23 -19.49 -4.17
CA ASP A 244 -4.69 -20.84 -4.48
C ASP A 244 -3.55 -21.74 -5.01
N ASP A 245 -2.66 -21.22 -5.86
CA ASP A 245 -1.48 -21.95 -6.30
C ASP A 245 -0.54 -22.31 -5.14
N LEU A 246 -0.26 -21.34 -4.28
CA LEU A 246 0.66 -21.51 -3.17
C LEU A 246 0.10 -22.46 -2.10
N ILE A 247 -1.19 -22.34 -1.78
CA ILE A 247 -1.81 -23.02 -0.63
C ILE A 247 -2.52 -24.31 -1.05
N LYS A 248 -3.38 -24.25 -2.08
CA LYS A 248 -4.21 -25.39 -2.48
C LYS A 248 -3.47 -26.32 -3.44
N ARG A 249 -2.79 -25.74 -4.43
CA ARG A 249 -2.03 -26.51 -5.44
C ARG A 249 -0.61 -26.84 -4.99
N LYS A 250 -0.20 -26.34 -3.82
CA LYS A 250 1.04 -26.73 -3.13
C LYS A 250 2.28 -26.57 -4.00
N VAL A 251 2.39 -25.45 -4.72
CA VAL A 251 3.54 -25.17 -5.61
C VAL A 251 4.89 -25.31 -4.91
N PHE A 252 4.96 -24.93 -3.62
CA PHE A 252 6.15 -25.08 -2.78
C PHE A 252 6.03 -26.22 -1.76
N GLY A 253 5.06 -27.10 -1.93
CA GLY A 253 4.65 -28.09 -0.92
C GLY A 253 3.53 -27.59 -0.01
N CYS A 254 3.32 -28.29 1.10
CA CYS A 254 2.20 -28.06 2.01
C CYS A 254 2.46 -26.86 2.92
N VAL A 255 1.59 -25.85 2.83
CA VAL A 255 1.64 -24.62 3.65
C VAL A 255 0.81 -24.82 4.92
N THR A 256 1.43 -24.71 6.09
CA THR A 256 0.74 -24.78 7.40
C THR A 256 0.20 -23.43 7.85
N SER A 257 0.88 -22.35 7.47
CA SER A 257 0.45 -20.98 7.76
C SER A 257 1.01 -20.00 6.76
N TYR A 258 0.28 -18.91 6.53
CA TYR A 258 0.75 -17.81 5.69
C TYR A 258 0.29 -16.45 6.24
N ILE A 259 1.06 -15.42 5.95
CA ILE A 259 0.74 -14.01 6.25
C ILE A 259 1.02 -13.22 4.99
N TYR A 260 0.15 -12.28 4.63
CA TYR A 260 0.44 -11.37 3.53
C TYR A 260 -0.03 -9.93 3.82
N VAL A 261 0.66 -8.98 3.19
CA VAL A 261 0.33 -7.55 3.24
C VAL A 261 0.35 -7.01 1.82
N ILE A 262 -0.59 -6.11 1.52
CA ILE A 262 -0.64 -5.38 0.25
C ILE A 262 -0.15 -3.96 0.52
N GLU A 263 0.93 -3.57 -0.16
CA GLU A 263 1.47 -2.22 -0.16
C GLU A 263 1.24 -1.58 -1.53
N PHE A 264 0.84 -0.31 -1.55
CA PHE A 264 0.88 0.50 -2.76
C PHE A 264 2.24 1.17 -2.79
N GLN A 265 3.12 0.71 -3.68
CA GLN A 265 4.41 1.38 -3.87
C GLN A 265 4.16 2.81 -4.34
N LYS A 266 5.05 3.77 -4.02
CA LYS A 266 4.95 5.19 -4.44
C LYS A 266 4.76 5.42 -5.96
N ARG A 267 4.88 4.37 -6.76
CA ARG A 267 4.67 4.33 -8.22
C ARG A 267 3.26 3.89 -8.63
N GLY A 268 2.33 3.71 -7.69
CA GLY A 268 0.89 3.55 -7.93
C GLY A 268 0.39 2.13 -8.19
N LEU A 269 1.27 1.14 -8.38
CA LEU A 269 0.86 -0.25 -8.62
C LEU A 269 0.75 -1.05 -7.31
N PRO A 270 -0.28 -1.89 -7.15
CA PRO A 270 -0.38 -2.81 -6.03
C PRO A 270 0.81 -3.77 -5.99
N HIS A 271 1.31 -4.01 -4.79
CA HIS A 271 2.38 -4.94 -4.50
C HIS A 271 2.01 -5.77 -3.28
N CYS A 272 2.27 -7.07 -3.30
CA CYS A 272 1.98 -7.95 -2.17
C CYS A 272 3.26 -8.61 -1.67
N HIS A 273 3.39 -8.64 -0.35
CA HIS A 273 4.40 -9.40 0.39
C HIS A 273 3.71 -10.58 1.05
N ILE A 274 4.19 -11.80 0.80
CA ILE A 274 3.61 -13.05 1.29
C ILE A 274 4.73 -13.84 2.00
N LEU A 275 4.42 -14.35 3.19
CA LEU A 275 5.29 -15.20 3.98
C LEU A 275 4.60 -16.55 4.16
N LEU A 276 5.33 -17.62 3.86
CA LEU A 276 4.81 -18.99 3.91
C LEU A 276 5.60 -19.80 4.93
N THR A 277 4.89 -20.54 5.76
CA THR A 277 5.45 -21.59 6.62
C THR A 277 5.01 -22.93 6.06
N LEU A 278 5.98 -23.77 5.72
CA LEU A 278 5.81 -25.09 5.15
C LEU A 278 5.80 -26.16 6.24
N ASP A 279 5.11 -27.26 6.01
CA ASP A 279 5.12 -28.42 6.90
C ASP A 279 6.50 -29.10 6.96
N SER A 280 6.69 -30.04 7.87
CA SER A 280 7.97 -30.73 8.08
C SER A 280 8.46 -31.52 6.87
N SER A 281 7.54 -32.02 6.04
CA SER A 281 7.83 -32.81 4.84
C SER A 281 8.19 -31.95 3.63
N SER A 282 7.73 -30.69 3.63
CA SER A 282 7.90 -29.72 2.55
C SER A 282 9.02 -28.72 2.82
N LYS A 283 9.77 -28.86 3.93
CA LYS A 283 10.87 -27.95 4.27
C LYS A 283 11.95 -27.97 3.19
N ILE A 284 12.38 -26.78 2.79
CA ILE A 284 13.53 -26.56 1.91
C ILE A 284 14.79 -26.64 2.79
N ARG A 285 15.57 -27.72 2.67
CA ARG A 285 16.71 -27.99 3.56
C ARG A 285 18.06 -28.02 2.86
N THR A 286 18.07 -28.27 1.55
CA THR A 286 19.28 -28.48 0.78
C THR A 286 19.40 -27.48 -0.37
N LYS A 287 20.61 -27.33 -0.93
CA LYS A 287 20.81 -26.57 -2.17
C LYS A 287 19.92 -27.04 -3.32
N ASP A 288 19.70 -28.35 -3.45
CA ASP A 288 18.87 -28.93 -4.50
C ASP A 288 17.38 -28.59 -4.29
N ASP A 289 16.92 -28.54 -3.04
CA ASP A 289 15.57 -28.06 -2.72
C ASP A 289 15.39 -26.59 -3.10
N ILE A 290 16.42 -25.76 -2.86
CA ILE A 290 16.38 -24.34 -3.21
C ILE A 290 16.31 -24.19 -4.73
N ASP A 291 17.23 -24.82 -5.46
CA ASP A 291 17.36 -24.70 -6.92
C ASP A 291 16.16 -25.31 -7.66
N LYS A 292 15.45 -26.25 -7.03
CA LYS A 292 14.15 -26.77 -7.52
C LYS A 292 13.09 -25.68 -7.61
N PHE A 293 13.08 -24.72 -6.68
CA PHE A 293 12.00 -23.73 -6.55
C PHE A 293 12.41 -22.31 -6.93
N VAL A 294 13.69 -21.97 -6.82
CA VAL A 294 14.20 -20.61 -7.00
C VAL A 294 15.36 -20.62 -7.98
N SER A 295 15.27 -19.75 -8.99
CA SER A 295 16.36 -19.47 -9.91
C SER A 295 16.73 -17.99 -9.83
N ALA A 296 18.01 -17.69 -9.95
CA ALA A 296 18.52 -16.32 -10.10
C ALA A 296 19.28 -16.16 -11.43
N GLU A 297 18.87 -16.92 -12.45
CA GLU A 297 19.55 -16.99 -13.75
C GLU A 297 18.59 -16.63 -14.90
N LEU A 298 19.17 -16.15 -16.00
CA LEU A 298 18.49 -15.98 -17.26
C LEU A 298 18.09 -17.36 -17.82
N PRO A 299 16.82 -17.57 -18.18
CA PRO A 299 16.40 -18.78 -18.86
C PRO A 299 17.12 -18.95 -20.20
N ASN A 300 17.32 -20.17 -20.67
CA ASN A 300 17.80 -20.37 -22.03
C ASN A 300 16.70 -19.95 -23.05
N ILE A 301 17.00 -18.96 -23.88
CA ILE A 301 16.07 -18.42 -24.89
C ILE A 301 15.59 -19.49 -25.89
N ASN A 302 16.45 -20.46 -26.24
CA ASN A 302 16.13 -21.51 -27.19
C ASN A 302 15.23 -22.61 -26.57
N VAL A 303 15.23 -22.72 -25.23
CA VAL A 303 14.42 -23.71 -24.50
C VAL A 303 13.08 -23.12 -24.08
N ASN A 304 13.08 -21.89 -23.55
CA ASN A 304 11.88 -21.26 -23.01
C ASN A 304 11.89 -19.76 -23.25
N ARG A 305 11.76 -19.38 -24.52
CA ARG A 305 11.69 -17.98 -24.99
C ARG A 305 10.70 -17.13 -24.18
N ARG A 306 9.51 -17.66 -23.90
CA ARG A 306 8.48 -16.93 -23.13
C ARG A 306 8.97 -16.59 -21.72
N LEU A 307 9.58 -17.53 -21.01
CA LEU A 307 10.11 -17.23 -19.67
C LEU A 307 11.29 -16.26 -19.76
N PHE A 308 12.17 -16.41 -20.75
CA PHE A 308 13.26 -15.47 -20.99
C PHE A 308 12.77 -14.03 -21.18
N GLU A 309 11.76 -13.82 -22.02
CA GLU A 309 11.13 -12.51 -22.25
C GLU A 309 10.52 -11.94 -20.97
N ILE A 310 9.89 -12.78 -20.13
CA ILE A 310 9.33 -12.36 -18.84
C ILE A 310 10.44 -11.99 -17.85
N VAL A 311 11.48 -12.80 -17.73
CA VAL A 311 12.59 -12.58 -16.77
C VAL A 311 13.37 -11.33 -17.15
N THR A 312 13.71 -11.15 -18.44
CA THR A 312 14.41 -9.96 -18.92
C THR A 312 13.58 -8.67 -18.74
N LYS A 313 12.24 -8.76 -18.83
CA LYS A 313 11.35 -7.62 -18.64
C LYS A 313 11.06 -7.31 -17.17
N CYS A 314 10.87 -8.33 -16.34
CA CYS A 314 10.25 -8.19 -15.02
C CYS A 314 11.14 -8.65 -13.85
N MET A 315 12.18 -9.45 -14.07
CA MET A 315 13.02 -10.01 -12.99
C MET A 315 14.45 -9.46 -13.03
N VAL A 316 14.74 -8.50 -13.89
CA VAL A 316 16.02 -7.80 -13.91
C VAL A 316 16.01 -6.69 -12.87
N HIS A 317 16.98 -6.69 -11.96
CA HIS A 317 17.27 -5.52 -11.15
C HIS A 317 17.75 -4.40 -12.08
N GLY A 318 17.10 -3.23 -12.00
CA GLY A 318 17.41 -2.11 -12.87
C GLY A 318 18.89 -1.72 -12.80
N PRO A 319 19.46 -1.17 -13.88
CA PRO A 319 20.83 -0.69 -13.84
C PRO A 319 20.96 0.30 -12.67
N CYS A 320 21.96 0.06 -11.83
CA CYS A 320 22.32 0.84 -10.66
C CYS A 320 23.84 0.83 -10.51
N GLY A 321 24.36 1.38 -9.43
CA GLY A 321 25.81 1.51 -9.23
C GLY A 321 26.38 2.51 -10.22
N ILE A 322 27.53 2.19 -10.79
CA ILE A 322 28.23 3.03 -11.77
C ILE A 322 27.37 3.27 -13.02
N ILE A 323 26.55 2.28 -13.43
CA ILE A 323 25.71 2.36 -14.63
C ILE A 323 24.58 3.39 -14.44
N ASN A 324 24.09 3.55 -13.21
CA ASN A 324 23.07 4.53 -12.88
C ASN A 324 23.15 4.92 -11.39
N PRO A 325 24.00 5.92 -11.05
CA PRO A 325 24.19 6.36 -9.67
C PRO A 325 22.91 6.96 -9.04
N ASN A 326 21.98 7.42 -9.88
CA ASN A 326 20.71 8.02 -9.47
C ASN A 326 19.58 6.99 -9.32
N ALA A 327 19.87 5.69 -9.45
CA ALA A 327 18.84 4.66 -9.29
C ALA A 327 18.25 4.72 -7.86
N PRO A 328 16.93 4.57 -7.68
CA PRO A 328 16.29 4.68 -6.35
C PRO A 328 16.75 3.65 -5.31
N CYS A 329 17.46 2.61 -5.74
CA CYS A 329 18.08 1.62 -4.85
C CYS A 329 19.44 2.05 -4.32
N MET A 330 20.06 3.11 -4.87
CA MET A 330 21.36 3.61 -4.45
C MET A 330 21.26 4.32 -3.10
N LYS A 331 22.18 3.98 -2.19
CA LYS A 331 22.37 4.61 -0.89
C LYS A 331 23.87 4.70 -0.65
N ASP A 332 24.35 5.90 -0.31
CA ASP A 332 25.76 6.12 0.03
C ASP A 332 26.74 5.61 -1.05
N GLY A 333 26.38 5.76 -2.32
CA GLY A 333 27.21 5.32 -3.46
C GLY A 333 27.11 3.83 -3.80
N GLU A 334 26.39 3.02 -3.02
CA GLU A 334 26.22 1.59 -3.23
C GLU A 334 24.76 1.19 -3.43
N CYS A 335 24.53 0.07 -4.13
CA CYS A 335 23.18 -0.47 -4.23
C CYS A 335 22.75 -1.06 -2.88
N SER A 336 21.66 -0.55 -2.29
CA SER A 336 21.09 -1.07 -1.04
C SER A 336 20.63 -2.54 -1.10
N LYS A 337 20.58 -3.12 -2.30
CA LYS A 337 20.27 -4.54 -2.58
C LYS A 337 21.51 -5.35 -2.97
N GLN A 338 22.69 -4.71 -3.00
CA GLN A 338 24.00 -5.26 -3.33
C GLN A 338 24.01 -5.89 -4.74
N PHE A 339 23.46 -5.16 -5.71
CA PHE A 339 23.61 -5.49 -7.13
C PHE A 339 24.76 -4.67 -7.74
N PRO A 340 25.50 -5.23 -8.71
CA PRO A 340 25.42 -6.61 -9.19
C PRO A 340 25.89 -7.63 -8.15
N LYS A 341 25.27 -8.82 -8.13
CA LYS A 341 25.69 -9.95 -7.27
C LYS A 341 26.97 -10.61 -7.81
N ALA A 342 27.67 -11.39 -7.00
CA ALA A 342 28.79 -12.19 -7.49
C ALA A 342 28.30 -13.39 -8.32
N PHE A 343 29.10 -13.84 -9.28
CA PHE A 343 28.89 -15.14 -9.92
C PHE A 343 29.15 -16.28 -8.94
N ARG A 344 28.39 -17.36 -9.10
CA ARG A 344 28.44 -18.57 -8.26
C ARG A 344 28.05 -19.77 -9.09
N GLU A 345 28.87 -20.81 -9.06
CA GLU A 345 28.58 -22.06 -9.79
C GLU A 345 27.48 -22.90 -9.12
N GLU A 346 27.34 -22.78 -7.79
CA GLU A 346 26.34 -23.49 -7.00
C GLU A 346 25.69 -22.54 -5.97
N THR A 347 24.50 -22.92 -5.51
CA THR A 347 23.82 -22.23 -4.41
C THR A 347 24.50 -22.57 -3.08
N GLU A 348 24.84 -21.53 -2.30
CA GLU A 348 25.42 -21.66 -0.96
C GLU A 348 24.39 -21.30 0.11
N GLU A 349 24.28 -22.16 1.13
CA GLU A 349 23.45 -21.89 2.30
C GLU A 349 24.03 -20.74 3.12
N ASN A 350 23.18 -19.83 3.58
CA ASN A 350 23.59 -18.69 4.39
C ASN A 350 22.90 -18.74 5.76
N VAL A 351 23.67 -19.11 6.78
CA VAL A 351 23.20 -19.23 8.17
C VAL A 351 22.61 -17.91 8.71
N ASN A 352 23.06 -16.76 8.16
CA ASN A 352 22.77 -15.43 8.68
C ASN A 352 21.91 -14.54 7.75
N GLY A 353 21.30 -15.10 6.70
CA GLY A 353 20.61 -14.32 5.68
C GLY A 353 19.69 -15.12 4.75
N TYR A 354 19.63 -14.70 3.50
CA TYR A 354 19.08 -15.47 2.38
C TYR A 354 20.21 -16.30 1.74
N PRO A 355 19.91 -17.47 1.15
CA PRO A 355 20.89 -18.23 0.38
C PRO A 355 21.58 -17.37 -0.67
N VAL A 356 22.84 -17.69 -0.94
CA VAL A 356 23.58 -17.09 -2.04
C VAL A 356 23.32 -17.95 -3.27
N TYR A 357 22.32 -17.57 -4.06
CA TYR A 357 21.86 -18.35 -5.21
C TYR A 357 22.94 -18.48 -6.29
N LYS A 358 22.93 -19.64 -6.95
CA LYS A 358 23.65 -19.92 -8.18
C LYS A 358 23.42 -18.84 -9.23
N ARG A 359 24.51 -18.39 -9.84
CA ARG A 359 24.59 -17.37 -10.91
C ARG A 359 25.79 -17.70 -11.80
N GLN A 360 25.59 -18.52 -12.83
CA GLN A 360 26.67 -18.87 -13.74
C GLN A 360 27.13 -17.68 -14.58
N CYS A 361 28.41 -17.65 -14.90
CA CYS A 361 28.96 -16.67 -15.85
C CYS A 361 28.55 -17.08 -17.27
N ILE A 362 27.69 -16.29 -17.88
CA ILE A 362 27.20 -16.48 -19.26
C ILE A 362 27.42 -15.20 -20.06
N GLU A 363 27.30 -15.31 -21.39
CA GLU A 363 27.31 -14.13 -22.25
C GLU A 363 26.17 -13.18 -21.87
N SER A 364 26.51 -11.88 -21.77
CA SER A 364 25.54 -10.86 -21.41
C SER A 364 24.50 -10.67 -22.51
N VAL A 365 23.24 -10.50 -22.11
CA VAL A 365 22.12 -10.23 -23.01
C VAL A 365 21.80 -8.75 -23.03
N ARG A 366 21.50 -8.20 -24.20
CA ARG A 366 21.01 -6.83 -24.33
C ARG A 366 19.56 -6.70 -23.84
N VAL A 367 19.35 -5.96 -22.76
CA VAL A 367 18.03 -5.59 -22.24
C VAL A 367 17.89 -4.07 -22.31
N GLY A 368 17.09 -3.60 -23.26
CA GLY A 368 16.98 -2.16 -23.55
C GLY A 368 18.31 -1.57 -24.03
N LYS A 369 18.88 -0.66 -23.25
CA LYS A 369 20.16 0.03 -23.55
C LYS A 369 21.37 -0.60 -22.84
N HIS A 370 21.16 -1.64 -22.03
CA HIS A 370 22.21 -2.20 -21.16
C HIS A 370 22.45 -3.67 -21.47
N TYR A 371 23.68 -4.12 -21.23
CA TYR A 371 24.04 -5.54 -21.26
C TYR A 371 23.94 -6.09 -19.84
N ILE A 372 23.19 -7.18 -19.70
CA ILE A 372 22.79 -7.74 -18.41
C ILE A 372 23.10 -9.23 -18.41
N ASP A 373 23.68 -9.70 -17.32
CA ASP A 373 23.98 -11.10 -17.05
C ASP A 373 23.29 -11.58 -15.77
N ASN A 374 23.59 -12.82 -15.36
CA ASN A 374 22.99 -13.44 -14.18
C ASN A 374 23.24 -12.67 -12.87
N ARG A 375 24.17 -11.72 -12.79
CA ARG A 375 24.42 -10.93 -11.57
C ARG A 375 23.29 -9.96 -11.24
N TRP A 376 22.44 -9.65 -12.22
CA TRP A 376 21.36 -8.66 -12.11
C TRP A 376 19.99 -9.29 -11.90
N ILE A 377 19.88 -10.62 -11.97
CA ILE A 377 18.58 -11.30 -11.91
C ILE A 377 18.11 -11.40 -10.47
N VAL A 378 16.90 -10.93 -10.21
CA VAL A 378 16.19 -11.07 -8.94
C VAL A 378 15.70 -12.52 -8.81
N PRO A 379 15.91 -13.20 -7.66
CA PRO A 379 15.48 -14.58 -7.47
C PRO A 379 13.98 -14.78 -7.76
N TYR A 380 13.62 -15.80 -8.54
CA TYR A 380 12.24 -16.02 -8.94
C TYR A 380 11.93 -17.50 -9.03
N ASN A 381 10.64 -17.84 -8.98
CA ASN A 381 10.18 -19.18 -9.36
C ASN A 381 9.80 -19.18 -10.86
N PRO A 382 10.44 -20.03 -11.70
CA PRO A 382 10.19 -20.08 -13.14
C PRO A 382 8.72 -20.29 -13.52
N TRP A 383 8.02 -21.16 -12.79
CA TRP A 383 6.62 -21.48 -13.08
C TRP A 383 5.69 -20.32 -12.74
N LEU A 384 5.83 -19.73 -11.55
CA LEU A 384 5.02 -18.59 -11.11
C LEU A 384 5.23 -17.39 -12.04
N SER A 385 6.48 -17.02 -12.33
CA SER A 385 6.76 -15.89 -13.23
C SER A 385 6.16 -16.11 -14.61
N LYS A 386 6.22 -17.34 -15.16
CA LYS A 386 5.62 -17.68 -16.46
C LYS A 386 4.10 -17.63 -16.44
N LYS A 387 3.46 -18.17 -15.39
CA LYS A 387 2.00 -18.21 -15.24
C LYS A 387 1.41 -16.81 -15.09
N TYR A 388 2.01 -15.98 -14.25
CA TYR A 388 1.48 -14.67 -13.92
C TYR A 388 1.99 -13.55 -14.81
N ASN A 389 3.05 -13.76 -15.60
CA ASN A 389 3.68 -12.72 -16.42
C ASN A 389 3.88 -11.44 -15.60
N ALA A 390 4.61 -11.55 -14.49
CA ALA A 390 4.75 -10.48 -13.51
C ALA A 390 6.08 -10.59 -12.77
N HIS A 391 6.48 -9.51 -12.10
CA HIS A 391 7.61 -9.55 -11.17
C HIS A 391 7.19 -10.33 -9.92
N ILE A 392 7.67 -11.58 -9.81
CA ILE A 392 7.49 -12.45 -8.64
C ILE A 392 8.86 -12.80 -8.07
N ASN A 393 9.25 -12.10 -7.00
CA ASN A 393 10.48 -12.45 -6.27
C ASN A 393 10.18 -13.59 -5.29
N VAL A 394 11.04 -14.59 -5.22
CA VAL A 394 10.93 -15.69 -4.26
C VAL A 394 12.24 -15.85 -3.53
N GLU A 395 12.21 -15.72 -2.22
CA GLU A 395 13.38 -15.79 -1.36
C GLU A 395 13.21 -16.89 -0.30
N VAL A 396 14.20 -17.77 -0.16
CA VAL A 396 14.21 -18.80 0.89
C VAL A 396 14.72 -18.20 2.20
N CYS A 397 13.91 -18.30 3.24
CA CYS A 397 14.19 -17.72 4.55
C CYS A 397 15.07 -18.66 5.40
N ALA A 398 16.39 -18.50 5.34
CA ALA A 398 17.31 -19.35 6.11
C ALA A 398 17.49 -18.89 7.58
N SER A 399 17.18 -17.64 7.93
CA SER A 399 17.48 -17.07 9.26
C SER A 399 16.33 -16.29 9.92
N VAL A 400 16.44 -16.05 11.24
CA VAL A 400 15.50 -15.22 12.02
C VAL A 400 15.46 -13.76 11.52
N LYS A 401 16.45 -13.30 10.74
CA LYS A 401 16.39 -11.98 10.10
C LYS A 401 15.22 -11.85 9.13
N SER A 402 14.76 -12.94 8.53
CA SER A 402 13.53 -12.95 7.72
C SER A 402 12.27 -12.67 8.55
N VAL A 403 12.28 -13.05 9.84
CA VAL A 403 11.23 -12.67 10.80
C VAL A 403 11.29 -11.17 11.10
N LYS A 404 12.48 -10.55 11.14
CA LYS A 404 12.58 -9.07 11.21
C LYS A 404 11.98 -8.39 9.99
N TYR A 405 12.10 -9.00 8.81
CA TYR A 405 11.46 -8.53 7.59
C TYR A 405 9.93 -8.66 7.65
N LEU A 406 9.39 -9.69 8.30
CA LEU A 406 7.96 -9.84 8.60
C LEU A 406 7.42 -8.60 9.34
N TYR A 407 8.14 -8.17 10.38
CA TYR A 407 7.78 -6.97 11.14
C TYR A 407 7.81 -5.71 10.31
N LYS A 408 8.81 -5.56 9.42
CA LYS A 408 8.91 -4.36 8.59
C LYS A 408 7.62 -4.14 7.80
N TYR A 409 7.03 -5.16 7.20
CA TYR A 409 5.90 -4.99 6.29
C TYR A 409 4.52 -5.19 6.95
N VAL A 410 4.43 -6.01 8.01
CA VAL A 410 3.22 -6.09 8.85
C VAL A 410 3.00 -4.79 9.64
N TYR A 411 4.09 -4.10 10.01
CA TYR A 411 4.07 -2.84 10.76
C TYR A 411 4.22 -1.58 9.90
N LYS A 412 4.45 -1.70 8.58
CA LYS A 412 4.55 -0.51 7.72
C LYS A 412 3.15 0.04 7.45
N GLY A 413 2.70 0.95 8.31
CA GLY A 413 1.61 1.85 8.00
C GLY A 413 1.95 2.76 6.82
N HIS A 414 0.99 3.55 6.36
CA HIS A 414 1.24 4.59 5.37
C HIS A 414 2.35 5.54 5.84
N ASP A 415 3.17 6.02 4.90
CA ASP A 415 4.16 7.06 5.17
C ASP A 415 3.46 8.25 5.86
N ALA A 416 4.04 8.70 6.96
CA ALA A 416 3.58 9.82 7.75
C ALA A 416 4.70 10.86 7.88
N ALA A 417 4.32 12.12 8.06
CA ALA A 417 5.25 13.17 8.45
C ALA A 417 4.95 13.56 9.90
N SER A 418 5.99 13.71 10.71
CA SER A 418 5.86 14.35 12.02
C SER A 418 6.25 15.82 11.88
N ILE A 419 5.37 16.72 12.30
CA ILE A 419 5.57 18.16 12.20
C ILE A 419 5.48 18.71 13.62
N THR A 420 6.54 19.40 14.07
CA THR A 420 6.52 20.17 15.31
C THR A 420 6.33 21.64 14.95
N LEU A 421 5.19 22.20 15.34
CA LEU A 421 4.93 23.63 15.17
C LEU A 421 5.47 24.38 16.39
N LYS A 422 6.45 25.25 16.17
CA LYS A 422 6.84 26.26 17.16
C LYS A 422 6.13 27.55 16.79
N MET A 423 5.28 28.07 17.67
CA MET A 423 4.75 29.43 17.49
C MET A 423 5.91 30.41 17.53
N MET A 424 6.27 30.98 16.38
CA MET A 424 7.02 32.23 16.32
C MET A 424 6.02 33.31 15.94
N THR A 425 5.96 34.37 16.74
CA THR A 425 5.18 35.58 16.49
C THR A 425 5.52 36.12 15.10
N LEU A 426 4.67 35.90 14.10
CA LEU A 426 4.85 36.48 12.77
C LEU A 426 4.22 37.88 12.74
N LEU A 427 5.07 38.91 12.74
CA LEU A 427 4.71 40.23 12.24
C LEU A 427 4.94 40.19 10.71
N ILE A 428 3.88 40.15 9.91
CA ILE A 428 3.99 40.32 8.45
C ILE A 428 3.57 41.76 8.13
N MET A 429 4.54 42.62 7.82
CA MET A 429 4.29 43.81 7.00
C MET A 429 4.34 43.39 5.53
N MET A 430 3.22 43.54 4.83
CA MET A 430 3.18 43.39 3.37
C MET A 430 3.52 44.73 2.71
N ARG A 431 4.45 44.72 1.75
CA ARG A 431 4.47 45.68 0.64
C ARG A 431 4.39 44.89 -0.66
N PHE A 432 3.55 45.41 -1.56
CA PHE A 432 2.99 44.80 -2.77
C PHE A 432 3.97 44.06 -3.67
#